data_AF-A0AA39K1I3-F1
#
_entry.id   AF-A0AA39K1I3-F1
#
_cell.length_a   1.000
_cell.length_b   1.000
_cell.length_c   1.000
_cell.angle_alpha   90.00
_cell.angle_beta   90.00
_cell.angle_gamma   90.00
#
_symmetry.space_group_name_H-M   'P 1'
#
loop_
_entity.id
_entity.type
_entity.pdbx_description
1 polymer ?
#
loop_
_entity_poly.entity_id
_entity_poly.type
_entity_poly.pdbx_seq_one_letter_code
_entity_poly.pdbx_strand_id
1 'polypeptide(L)'
;MSIAYIRHVLNSNGAWKPSNAGFSASFRSAAAFPTSEIIGDSCPLPTLTAMDSSPQPIGSGSFGSVYMILSSLVAFKEVQLESNAAQLHAEFEALEQIYKTCQSSDALFSLPRPLAYKDAQKFRALAYRSPRTGHPRPLVASASFAAFERPTYAMDRIQALSTEVAARIRSQFYPSGVPAKGPLLFRLYFGKDFTDNRPSRFINTSHFFLDVARYRQLASSEGGTAGDLPSTEIVAEAMGNMLGRIHICGGYDARDIEFVLGGNGFSGFAFYVIDFNQMRKWKSVNELVDAHIANDPYFPVARRGEQVYEAFRSGYRAAYATRLDIADEFLSQLEALQDTDGRQAPP
;
A
#
# COMPACT_ATOMS: atom_id res chain seq x y z
N MET A 1 -21.60 -21.39 4.11
CA MET A 1 -20.30 -22.06 4.20
C MET A 1 -19.54 -21.42 5.35
N SER A 2 -19.56 -22.04 6.53
CA SER A 2 -18.88 -21.53 7.74
C SER A 2 -17.45 -22.01 7.76
N ILE A 3 -16.49 -21.10 7.88
CA ILE A 3 -15.07 -21.45 8.09
C ILE A 3 -14.78 -21.27 9.58
N ALA A 4 -14.59 -22.39 10.27
CA ALA A 4 -14.13 -22.44 11.64
C ALA A 4 -12.63 -22.12 11.70
N TYR A 5 -12.23 -21.18 12.55
CA TYR A 5 -10.82 -20.93 12.86
C TYR A 5 -10.35 -21.93 13.93
N ILE A 6 -9.45 -22.83 13.56
CA ILE A 6 -8.72 -23.68 14.50
C ILE A 6 -7.49 -22.91 14.99
N ARG A 7 -7.43 -22.65 16.30
CA ARG A 7 -6.29 -22.05 17.00
C ARG A 7 -5.31 -23.18 17.34
N HIS A 8 -4.13 -23.23 16.72
CA HIS A 8 -3.07 -24.15 17.12
C HIS A 8 -2.14 -23.46 18.14
N VAL A 9 -2.03 -24.07 19.33
CA VAL A 9 -0.99 -23.76 20.33
C VAL A 9 0.20 -24.69 20.05
N LEU A 10 1.40 -24.11 19.88
CA LEU A 10 2.64 -24.87 19.74
C LEU A 10 3.16 -25.30 21.12
N ASN A 11 3.41 -26.60 21.29
CA ASN A 11 4.23 -27.17 22.37
C ASN A 11 5.71 -27.20 21.93
N SER A 12 6.61 -26.98 22.89
CA SER A 12 8.04 -26.68 22.80
C SER A 12 8.99 -27.71 22.16
N ASN A 13 8.54 -28.84 21.59
CA ASN A 13 9.47 -29.93 21.18
C ASN A 13 9.47 -30.32 19.68
N GLY A 14 9.14 -29.40 18.77
CA GLY A 14 9.72 -29.33 17.42
C GLY A 14 9.97 -30.62 16.59
N ALA A 15 8.99 -31.52 16.44
CA ALA A 15 9.04 -32.57 15.41
C ALA A 15 7.64 -33.01 14.94
N TRP A 16 7.47 -33.15 13.61
CA TRP A 16 6.28 -33.73 12.98
C TRP A 16 6.58 -35.13 12.45
N LYS A 17 5.76 -36.13 12.85
CA LYS A 17 5.65 -37.43 12.17
C LYS A 17 4.35 -37.45 11.33
N PRO A 18 4.35 -38.06 10.14
CA PRO A 18 3.14 -38.18 9.33
C PRO A 18 2.29 -39.39 9.79
N SER A 19 0.97 -39.23 9.77
CA SER A 19 0.03 -40.35 9.83
C SER A 19 -0.73 -40.45 8.51
N ASN A 20 -0.61 -41.62 7.87
CA ASN A 20 -1.39 -42.06 6.72
C ASN A 20 -2.89 -42.14 7.05
N ALA A 21 -3.72 -41.67 6.13
CA ALA A 21 -5.06 -42.20 5.91
C ALA A 21 -5.40 -42.02 4.43
N GLY A 22 -5.40 -43.12 3.69
CA GLY A 22 -5.97 -43.15 2.35
C GLY A 22 -7.48 -43.19 2.42
N PHE A 23 -8.16 -42.67 1.38
CA PHE A 23 -9.46 -43.18 0.98
C PHE A 23 -9.68 -42.91 -0.51
N SER A 24 -10.10 -43.97 -1.19
CA SER A 24 -10.60 -44.03 -2.56
C SER A 24 -12.05 -43.55 -2.61
N ALA A 25 -12.45 -42.86 -3.68
CA ALA A 25 -13.80 -43.03 -4.23
C ALA A 25 -13.89 -42.56 -5.69
N SER A 26 -14.46 -43.47 -6.49
CA SER A 26 -14.83 -43.37 -7.89
C SER A 26 -16.08 -42.52 -8.15
N PHE A 27 -16.14 -41.94 -9.34
CA PHE A 27 -17.33 -41.35 -9.97
C PHE A 27 -18.49 -42.34 -10.14
N ARG A 28 -19.74 -41.89 -9.91
CA ARG A 28 -20.93 -42.26 -10.70
C ARG A 28 -22.07 -41.26 -10.47
N SER A 29 -22.75 -40.96 -11.58
CA SER A 29 -23.92 -40.11 -11.76
C SER A 29 -25.21 -40.85 -11.39
N ALA A 30 -26.21 -40.14 -10.85
CA ALA A 30 -27.64 -40.25 -11.24
C ALA A 30 -28.50 -39.23 -10.48
N ALA A 31 -29.47 -38.66 -11.20
CA ALA A 31 -30.47 -37.72 -10.72
C ALA A 31 -31.59 -38.37 -9.92
N ALA A 32 -32.16 -37.64 -8.95
CA ALA A 32 -33.57 -37.68 -8.58
C ALA A 32 -33.89 -36.51 -7.62
N PHE A 33 -34.91 -35.72 -7.92
CA PHE A 33 -35.52 -34.78 -6.98
C PHE A 33 -36.51 -35.53 -6.07
N PRO A 34 -36.55 -35.21 -4.77
CA PRO A 34 -37.77 -35.35 -3.99
C PRO A 34 -38.25 -33.99 -3.46
N THR A 35 -39.49 -33.67 -3.81
CA THR A 35 -40.36 -32.74 -3.08
C THR A 35 -40.73 -33.34 -1.73
N SER A 36 -40.51 -32.58 -0.64
CA SER A 36 -41.21 -32.80 0.63
C SER A 36 -41.22 -31.54 1.50
N GLU A 37 -42.45 -31.09 1.79
CA GLU A 37 -42.97 -30.60 3.07
C GLU A 37 -42.23 -29.48 3.83
N ILE A 38 -42.88 -28.31 3.85
CA ILE A 38 -42.60 -27.20 4.77
C ILE A 38 -43.19 -27.58 6.13
N ILE A 39 -42.36 -28.11 7.02
CA ILE A 39 -42.65 -28.18 8.45
C ILE A 39 -42.09 -26.91 9.09
N GLY A 40 -43.00 -26.12 9.67
CA GLY A 40 -42.69 -24.88 10.35
C GLY A 40 -42.01 -25.12 11.69
N ASP A 41 -40.68 -25.24 11.67
CA ASP A 41 -39.86 -25.02 12.85
C ASP A 41 -39.29 -23.60 12.77
N SER A 42 -39.68 -22.77 13.74
CA SER A 42 -39.11 -21.45 13.95
C SER A 42 -37.62 -21.60 14.31
N CYS A 43 -36.75 -21.64 13.31
CA CYS A 43 -35.32 -21.48 13.51
C CYS A 43 -35.09 -20.17 14.27
N PRO A 44 -34.46 -20.19 15.47
CA PRO A 44 -33.99 -18.95 16.06
C PRO A 44 -33.00 -18.32 15.08
N LEU A 45 -33.30 -17.09 14.65
CA LEU A 45 -32.38 -16.28 13.86
C LEU A 45 -31.01 -16.32 14.57
N PRO A 46 -29.91 -16.61 13.85
CA PRO A 46 -28.60 -16.60 14.46
C PRO A 46 -28.39 -15.21 15.07
N THR A 47 -28.26 -15.17 16.40
CA THR A 47 -27.81 -13.99 17.12
C THR A 47 -26.53 -13.54 16.44
N LEU A 48 -26.55 -12.37 15.80
CA LEU A 48 -25.36 -11.74 15.23
C LEU A 48 -24.34 -11.68 16.37
N THR A 49 -23.41 -12.63 16.39
CA THR A 49 -22.25 -12.59 17.27
C THR A 49 -21.63 -11.23 17.04
N ALA A 50 -21.53 -10.44 18.13
CA ALA A 50 -21.00 -9.09 18.09
C ALA A 50 -19.74 -9.11 17.22
N MET A 51 -19.79 -8.41 16.07
CA MET A 51 -18.66 -8.37 15.16
C MET A 51 -17.44 -7.95 15.96
N ASP A 52 -16.40 -8.77 15.93
CA ASP A 52 -15.17 -8.55 16.66
C ASP A 52 -14.60 -7.18 16.29
N SER A 53 -14.75 -6.22 17.21
CA SER A 53 -14.30 -4.85 17.04
C SER A 53 -12.83 -4.68 17.38
N SER A 54 -12.10 -5.78 17.60
CA SER A 54 -10.67 -5.72 17.90
C SER A 54 -9.86 -5.25 16.67
N PRO A 55 -8.89 -4.35 16.87
CA PRO A 55 -7.95 -3.97 15.81
C PRO A 55 -7.09 -5.16 15.37
N GLN A 56 -7.04 -5.41 14.06
CA GLN A 56 -6.17 -6.40 13.45
C GLN A 56 -4.98 -5.71 12.78
N PRO A 57 -3.73 -6.09 13.11
CA PRO A 57 -2.56 -5.48 12.49
C PRO A 57 -2.44 -5.91 11.03
N ILE A 58 -2.25 -4.93 10.14
CA ILE A 58 -2.05 -5.14 8.70
C ILE A 58 -0.67 -4.69 8.21
N GLY A 59 0.06 -3.92 9.02
CA GLY A 59 1.43 -3.52 8.76
C GLY A 59 2.11 -3.01 10.03
N SER A 60 3.44 -3.08 10.08
CA SER A 60 4.21 -2.54 11.20
C SER A 60 5.59 -2.11 10.71
N GLY A 61 6.05 -0.98 11.22
CA GLY A 61 7.40 -0.46 11.04
C GLY A 61 7.98 0.03 12.36
N SER A 62 9.17 0.62 12.29
CA SER A 62 9.86 1.21 13.45
C SER A 62 9.08 2.39 14.05
N PHE A 63 8.38 3.16 13.22
CA PHE A 63 7.63 4.34 13.65
C PHE A 63 6.27 3.98 14.27
N GLY A 64 5.53 3.05 13.65
CA GLY A 64 4.18 2.71 14.07
C GLY A 64 3.66 1.41 13.44
N SER A 65 2.47 1.02 13.88
CA SER A 65 1.70 -0.11 13.37
C SER A 65 0.42 0.39 12.71
N VAL A 66 0.03 -0.26 11.62
CA VAL A 66 -1.21 0.00 10.90
C VAL A 66 -2.19 -1.13 11.21
N TYR A 67 -3.40 -0.76 11.61
CA TYR A 67 -4.47 -1.66 12.00
C TYR A 67 -5.71 -1.44 11.14
N MET A 68 -6.53 -2.48 11.04
CA MET A 68 -7.90 -2.39 10.57
C MET A 68 -8.85 -2.94 11.63
N ILE A 69 -10.05 -2.37 11.73
CA ILE A 69 -11.15 -2.98 12.48
C ILE A 69 -12.01 -3.72 11.45
N LEU A 70 -12.42 -4.95 11.74
CA LEU A 70 -13.22 -5.76 10.80
C LEU A 70 -14.45 -4.97 10.30
N SER A 71 -14.76 -5.12 9.01
CA SER A 71 -15.83 -4.38 8.31
C SER A 71 -15.62 -2.86 8.17
N SER A 72 -14.45 -2.34 8.55
CA SER A 72 -14.10 -0.93 8.33
C SER A 72 -13.39 -0.71 6.98
N LEU A 73 -13.74 0.40 6.33
CA LEU A 73 -13.01 0.97 5.18
C LEU A 73 -11.88 1.91 5.61
N VAL A 74 -11.56 1.92 6.91
CA VAL A 74 -10.59 2.81 7.53
C VAL A 74 -9.42 2.00 8.07
N ALA A 75 -8.21 2.50 7.85
CA ALA A 75 -6.99 2.03 8.49
C ALA A 75 -6.58 3.02 9.60
N PHE A 76 -5.98 2.50 10.67
CA PHE A 76 -5.51 3.28 11.81
C PHE A 76 -4.00 3.11 11.95
N LYS A 77 -3.24 4.21 11.93
CA LYS A 77 -1.79 4.21 12.19
C LYS A 77 -1.56 4.66 13.63
N GLU A 78 -1.10 3.76 14.48
CA GLU A 78 -0.73 4.02 15.88
C GLU A 78 0.80 4.03 16.00
N VAL A 79 1.36 4.99 16.74
CA VAL A 79 2.82 5.03 16.99
C VAL A 79 3.28 3.91 17.92
N GLN A 80 4.52 3.44 17.74
CA GLN A 80 5.13 2.49 18.70
C GLN A 80 5.40 3.12 20.06
N LEU A 81 5.81 4.41 20.07
CA LEU A 81 6.19 5.16 21.26
C LEU A 81 5.38 6.45 21.35
N GLU A 82 4.88 6.79 22.54
CA GLU A 82 4.17 8.05 22.77
C GLU A 82 5.00 9.29 22.44
N SER A 83 6.33 9.20 22.57
CA SER A 83 7.25 10.28 22.18
C SER A 83 7.13 10.69 20.71
N ASN A 84 6.57 9.83 19.85
CA ASN A 84 6.36 10.09 18.44
C ASN A 84 5.04 10.80 18.14
N ALA A 85 4.24 11.17 19.16
CA ALA A 85 2.95 11.85 19.00
C ALA A 85 3.01 13.09 18.09
N ALA A 86 4.02 13.94 18.31
CA ALA A 86 4.21 15.17 17.56
C ALA A 86 4.54 14.90 16.09
N GLN A 87 5.40 13.90 15.82
CA GLN A 87 5.72 13.49 14.46
C GLN A 87 4.50 12.88 13.75
N LEU A 88 3.69 12.08 14.45
CA LEU A 88 2.45 11.51 13.90
C LEU A 88 1.43 12.62 13.57
N HIS A 89 1.30 13.63 14.43
CA HIS A 89 0.43 14.77 14.18
C HIS A 89 0.91 15.58 12.96
N ALA A 90 2.23 15.81 12.84
CA ALA A 90 2.80 16.47 11.68
C ALA A 90 2.58 15.67 10.38
N GLU A 91 2.72 14.34 10.41
CA GLU A 91 2.38 13.46 9.29
C GLU A 91 0.90 13.61 8.88
N PHE A 92 -0.01 13.58 9.86
CA PHE A 92 -1.45 13.77 9.61
C PHE A 92 -1.76 15.12 8.94
N GLU A 93 -1.15 16.21 9.42
CA GLU A 93 -1.35 17.55 8.86
C GLU A 93 -0.72 17.68 7.46
N ALA A 94 0.46 17.10 7.25
CA ALA A 94 1.11 17.06 5.95
C ALA A 94 0.27 16.30 4.93
N LEU A 95 -0.22 15.11 5.30
CA LEU A 95 -1.08 14.30 4.45
C LEU A 95 -2.41 14.99 4.15
N GLU A 96 -2.97 15.75 5.10
CA GLU A 96 -4.19 16.54 4.87
C GLU A 96 -3.96 17.61 3.81
N GLN A 97 -2.84 18.33 3.91
CA GLN A 97 -2.46 19.33 2.92
C GLN A 97 -2.23 18.69 1.55
N ILE A 98 -1.39 17.66 1.48
CA ILE A 98 -1.03 16.98 0.23
C ILE A 98 -2.26 16.35 -0.42
N TYR A 99 -3.16 15.72 0.34
CA TYR A 99 -4.41 15.18 -0.22
C TYR A 99 -5.25 16.28 -0.89
N LYS A 100 -5.38 17.45 -0.25
CA LYS A 100 -6.17 18.57 -0.78
C LYS A 100 -5.56 19.20 -2.03
N THR A 101 -4.23 19.28 -2.11
CA THR A 101 -3.53 19.99 -3.20
C THR A 101 -3.07 19.08 -4.33
N CYS A 102 -2.74 17.82 -4.00
CA CYS A 102 -2.08 16.87 -4.90
C CYS A 102 -3.00 15.72 -5.34
N GLN A 103 -4.18 15.52 -4.74
CA GLN A 103 -5.13 14.58 -5.32
C GLN A 103 -5.79 15.21 -6.56
N SER A 104 -5.91 14.45 -7.64
CA SER A 104 -6.78 14.79 -8.78
C SER A 104 -7.60 13.56 -9.17
N SER A 105 -8.74 13.77 -9.84
CA SER A 105 -9.61 12.68 -10.30
C SER A 105 -9.01 11.85 -11.42
N ASP A 106 -8.02 12.41 -12.15
CA ASP A 106 -7.31 11.79 -13.27
C ASP A 106 -5.94 11.23 -12.88
N ALA A 107 -5.49 11.41 -11.63
CA ALA A 107 -4.21 10.91 -11.18
C ALA A 107 -4.23 9.39 -11.02
N LEU A 108 -3.25 8.69 -11.59
CA LEU A 108 -3.10 7.23 -11.45
C LEU A 108 -2.87 6.84 -9.98
N PHE A 109 -1.97 7.55 -9.29
CA PHE A 109 -1.68 7.31 -7.88
C PHE A 109 -2.69 8.04 -6.99
N SER A 110 -3.27 7.30 -6.06
CA SER A 110 -4.16 7.82 -5.03
C SER A 110 -3.44 8.05 -3.71
N LEU A 111 -3.80 9.11 -3.02
CA LEU A 111 -3.33 9.40 -1.67
C LEU A 111 -4.36 8.89 -0.65
N PRO A 112 -3.96 8.15 0.40
CA PRO A 112 -4.86 7.83 1.49
C PRO A 112 -5.37 9.11 2.14
N ARG A 113 -6.69 9.35 2.12
CA ARG A 113 -7.26 10.53 2.75
C ARG A 113 -7.11 10.41 4.27
N PRO A 114 -6.55 11.41 4.97
CA PRO A 114 -6.58 11.43 6.43
C PRO A 114 -8.00 11.78 6.89
N LEU A 115 -8.48 11.11 7.93
CA LEU A 115 -9.88 11.21 8.37
C LEU A 115 -9.99 11.79 9.78
N ALA A 116 -9.17 11.32 10.71
CA ALA A 116 -9.17 11.80 12.08
C ALA A 116 -7.84 11.50 12.78
N TYR A 117 -7.51 12.27 13.79
CA TYR A 117 -6.35 12.11 14.67
C TYR A 117 -6.84 12.08 16.13
N LYS A 118 -6.22 11.24 16.96
CA LYS A 118 -6.43 11.19 18.40
C LYS A 118 -5.10 11.03 19.13
N ASP A 119 -4.93 11.79 20.20
CA ASP A 119 -3.93 11.54 21.24
C ASP A 119 -4.63 11.54 22.63
N ALA A 120 -3.85 11.58 23.71
CA ALA A 120 -4.36 11.60 25.08
C ALA A 120 -5.20 12.85 25.41
N GLN A 121 -5.01 13.95 24.70
CA GLN A 121 -5.60 15.26 25.02
C GLN A 121 -6.68 15.69 24.02
N LYS A 122 -6.61 15.19 22.79
CA LYS A 122 -7.30 15.77 21.65
C LYS A 122 -7.84 14.68 20.72
N PHE A 123 -9.05 14.91 20.25
CA PHE A 123 -9.61 14.26 19.09
C PHE A 123 -9.93 15.31 18.02
N ARG A 124 -9.46 15.10 16.79
CA ARG A 124 -9.72 15.95 15.64
C ARG A 124 -10.19 15.08 14.48
N ALA A 125 -11.42 15.31 14.01
CA ALA A 125 -11.91 14.69 12.78
C ALA A 125 -12.06 15.72 11.67
N LEU A 126 -11.73 15.36 10.44
CA LEU A 126 -11.96 16.20 9.28
C LEU A 126 -13.45 16.15 8.91
N ALA A 127 -14.03 17.34 8.68
CA ALA A 127 -15.43 17.47 8.32
C ALA A 127 -15.66 17.00 6.88
N TYR A 128 -16.59 16.06 6.70
CA TYR A 128 -17.10 15.68 5.40
C TYR A 128 -18.50 16.25 5.23
N ARG A 129 -18.74 16.96 4.12
CA ARG A 129 -20.09 17.44 3.79
C ARG A 129 -20.89 16.28 3.20
N SER A 130 -21.95 15.88 3.88
CA SER A 130 -22.85 14.85 3.36
C SER A 130 -23.46 15.31 2.03
N PRO A 131 -23.43 14.50 0.96
CA PRO A 131 -24.12 14.81 -0.29
C PRO A 131 -25.64 14.94 -0.11
N ARG A 132 -26.21 14.25 0.90
CA ARG A 132 -27.66 14.23 1.14
C ARG A 132 -28.15 15.42 1.94
N THR A 133 -27.41 15.83 2.96
CA THR A 133 -27.87 16.84 3.92
C THR A 133 -27.06 18.12 3.87
N GLY A 134 -25.91 18.14 3.19
CA GLY A 134 -24.96 19.25 3.18
C GLY A 134 -24.25 19.48 4.53
N HIS A 135 -24.72 18.86 5.62
CA HIS A 135 -24.16 19.06 6.94
C HIS A 135 -22.77 18.44 7.07
N PRO A 136 -21.84 19.14 7.74
CA PRO A 136 -20.54 18.56 8.08
C PRO A 136 -20.72 17.46 9.11
N ARG A 137 -20.30 16.24 8.78
CA ARG A 137 -20.25 15.11 9.69
C ARG A 137 -18.86 14.48 9.64
N PRO A 138 -18.27 14.08 10.78
CA PRO A 138 -17.04 13.30 10.75
C PRO A 138 -17.31 11.92 10.17
N LEU A 139 -16.39 11.44 9.34
CA LEU A 139 -16.46 10.08 8.77
C LEU A 139 -16.03 9.01 9.77
N VAL A 140 -15.26 9.40 10.79
CA VAL A 140 -14.79 8.51 11.85
C VAL A 140 -15.18 9.13 13.19
N ALA A 141 -15.83 8.34 14.05
CA ALA A 141 -16.23 8.77 15.38
C ALA A 141 -15.08 8.60 16.38
N SER A 142 -15.05 9.41 17.44
CA SER A 142 -14.04 9.29 18.51
C SER A 142 -14.05 7.90 19.16
N ALA A 143 -15.23 7.28 19.31
CA ALA A 143 -15.37 5.93 19.85
C ALA A 143 -14.65 4.86 19.02
N SER A 144 -14.42 5.07 17.72
CA SER A 144 -13.64 4.15 16.87
C SER A 144 -12.17 4.06 17.29
N PHE A 145 -11.70 4.99 18.12
CA PHE A 145 -10.35 5.00 18.65
C PHE A 145 -10.26 4.43 20.07
N ALA A 146 -11.32 3.81 20.60
CA ALA A 146 -11.34 3.30 21.97
C ALA A 146 -10.34 2.15 22.20
N ALA A 147 -9.99 1.43 21.14
CA ALA A 147 -9.07 0.29 21.20
C ALA A 147 -7.57 0.66 21.05
N PHE A 148 -7.26 1.95 20.91
CA PHE A 148 -5.88 2.43 20.78
C PHE A 148 -5.49 3.23 22.02
N GLU A 149 -4.37 2.84 22.61
CA GLU A 149 -3.83 3.44 23.83
C GLU A 149 -2.87 4.59 23.50
N ARG A 150 -2.25 4.57 22.31
CA ARG A 150 -1.26 5.56 21.88
C ARG A 150 -1.83 6.51 20.83
N PRO A 151 -1.13 7.63 20.55
CA PRO A 151 -1.47 8.53 19.46
C PRO A 151 -1.70 7.77 18.16
N THR A 152 -2.83 8.05 17.52
CA THR A 152 -3.31 7.31 16.37
C THR A 152 -4.01 8.26 15.40
N TYR A 153 -3.81 8.07 14.10
CA TYR A 153 -4.70 8.67 13.11
C TYR A 153 -5.35 7.63 12.21
N ALA A 154 -6.55 7.96 11.74
CA ALA A 154 -7.35 7.19 10.82
C ALA A 154 -7.21 7.74 9.40
N MET A 155 -7.15 6.86 8.40
CA MET A 155 -7.09 7.19 6.98
C MET A 155 -7.89 6.19 6.13
N ASP A 156 -8.18 6.56 4.89
CA ASP A 156 -8.76 5.62 3.92
C ASP A 156 -7.90 4.35 3.83
N ARG A 157 -8.54 3.19 3.87
CA ARG A 157 -7.85 1.89 3.81
C ARG A 157 -7.43 1.58 2.39
N ILE A 158 -6.15 1.29 2.21
CA ILE A 158 -5.64 0.64 1.01
C ILE A 158 -6.07 -0.83 1.03
N GLN A 159 -6.74 -1.26 -0.03
CA GLN A 159 -7.22 -2.63 -0.13
C GLN A 159 -6.06 -3.57 -0.47
N ALA A 160 -6.06 -4.74 0.16
CA ALA A 160 -5.14 -5.79 -0.20
C ALA A 160 -5.48 -6.32 -1.60
N LEU A 161 -4.47 -6.88 -2.27
CA LEU A 161 -4.68 -7.58 -3.53
C LEU A 161 -5.59 -8.80 -3.34
N SER A 162 -6.30 -9.18 -4.41
CA SER A 162 -7.12 -10.37 -4.40
C SER A 162 -6.25 -11.61 -4.11
N THR A 163 -6.84 -12.60 -3.44
CA THR A 163 -6.13 -13.85 -3.10
C THR A 163 -5.59 -14.56 -4.34
N GLU A 164 -6.30 -14.44 -5.47
CA GLU A 164 -5.89 -14.99 -6.76
C GLU A 164 -4.61 -14.33 -7.28
N VAL A 165 -4.57 -12.98 -7.31
CA VAL A 165 -3.39 -12.22 -7.74
C VAL A 165 -2.21 -12.51 -6.81
N ALA A 166 -2.44 -12.50 -5.50
CA ALA A 166 -1.41 -12.81 -4.51
C ALA A 166 -0.87 -14.25 -4.68
N ALA A 167 -1.73 -15.23 -4.95
CA ALA A 167 -1.32 -16.61 -5.20
C ALA A 167 -0.48 -16.74 -6.47
N ARG A 168 -0.86 -16.05 -7.55
CA ARG A 168 -0.13 -16.05 -8.82
C ARG A 168 1.28 -15.48 -8.65
N ILE A 169 1.39 -14.33 -8.00
CA ILE A 169 2.68 -13.68 -7.74
C ILE A 169 3.56 -14.56 -6.86
N ARG A 170 2.98 -15.22 -5.84
CA ARG A 170 3.72 -16.21 -5.07
C ARG A 170 4.21 -17.37 -5.94
N SER A 171 3.37 -17.93 -6.80
CA SER A 171 3.79 -19.03 -7.68
C SER A 171 4.92 -18.63 -8.65
N GLN A 172 4.98 -17.36 -9.01
CA GLN A 172 5.91 -16.84 -10.01
C GLN A 172 7.24 -16.36 -9.42
N PHE A 173 7.21 -15.75 -8.24
CA PHE A 173 8.36 -15.05 -7.67
C PHE A 173 8.83 -15.58 -6.31
N TYR A 174 8.03 -16.42 -5.63
CA TYR A 174 8.41 -16.96 -4.32
C TYR A 174 8.97 -18.38 -4.46
N PRO A 175 9.97 -18.76 -3.65
CA PRO A 175 10.39 -20.14 -3.54
C PRO A 175 9.26 -21.08 -3.11
N SER A 176 9.32 -22.33 -3.55
CA SER A 176 8.41 -23.38 -3.09
C SER A 176 8.50 -23.56 -1.56
N GLY A 177 7.35 -23.73 -0.90
CA GLY A 177 7.27 -24.02 0.54
C GLY A 177 7.13 -22.81 1.47
N VAL A 178 7.10 -21.58 0.93
CA VAL A 178 6.82 -20.39 1.74
C VAL A 178 5.36 -20.38 2.21
N PRO A 179 5.05 -20.03 3.48
CA PRO A 179 3.69 -19.96 3.99
C PRO A 179 2.73 -19.16 3.11
N ALA A 180 1.43 -19.51 3.16
CA ALA A 180 0.39 -18.89 2.34
C ALA A 180 0.03 -17.43 2.71
N LYS A 181 0.79 -16.81 3.63
CA LYS A 181 0.62 -15.40 3.97
C LYS A 181 1.27 -14.57 2.86
N GLY A 182 0.43 -14.01 2.00
CA GLY A 182 0.88 -13.23 0.85
C GLY A 182 1.14 -11.76 1.19
N PRO A 183 1.93 -11.06 0.37
CA PRO A 183 2.09 -9.62 0.46
C PRO A 183 0.73 -8.97 0.19
N LEU A 184 0.32 -8.07 1.08
CA LEU A 184 -0.95 -7.35 0.94
C LEU A 184 -0.84 -6.24 -0.12
N LEU A 185 0.38 -5.73 -0.32
CA LEU A 185 0.75 -4.61 -1.19
C LEU A 185 2.15 -4.88 -1.78
N PHE A 186 2.45 -4.26 -2.92
CA PHE A 186 3.76 -4.28 -3.54
C PHE A 186 4.39 -2.90 -3.57
N ARG A 187 5.66 -2.81 -3.19
CA ARG A 187 6.44 -1.59 -3.38
C ARG A 187 6.98 -1.52 -4.80
N LEU A 188 6.85 -0.37 -5.45
CA LEU A 188 7.37 -0.12 -6.80
C LEU A 188 8.80 0.41 -6.68
N TYR A 189 9.77 -0.41 -7.08
CA TYR A 189 11.21 -0.10 -7.01
C TYR A 189 11.74 0.12 -8.41
N PHE A 190 11.34 1.22 -9.07
CA PHE A 190 11.72 1.45 -10.46
C PHE A 190 13.14 2.02 -10.59
N GLY A 191 13.80 2.35 -9.48
CA GLY A 191 15.17 2.84 -9.42
C GLY A 191 16.26 1.78 -9.27
N LYS A 192 15.88 0.52 -9.10
CA LYS A 192 16.87 -0.52 -8.82
C LYS A 192 16.62 -1.75 -9.66
N ASP A 193 17.68 -2.18 -10.31
CA ASP A 193 17.72 -3.45 -10.98
C ASP A 193 18.17 -4.55 -10.01
N PHE A 194 17.36 -5.59 -9.88
CA PHE A 194 17.64 -6.76 -9.04
C PHE A 194 17.92 -8.01 -9.87
N THR A 195 18.21 -7.87 -11.17
CA THR A 195 18.68 -8.99 -12.01
C THR A 195 20.06 -9.48 -11.62
N ASP A 196 20.85 -8.67 -10.92
CA ASP A 196 22.06 -9.15 -10.26
C ASP A 196 21.64 -10.12 -9.15
N ASN A 197 21.93 -11.41 -9.35
CA ASN A 197 21.62 -12.60 -8.53
C ASN A 197 22.05 -12.54 -7.05
N ARG A 198 22.31 -11.37 -6.47
CA ARG A 198 22.50 -11.21 -5.04
C ARG A 198 21.15 -11.48 -4.36
N PRO A 199 21.05 -12.49 -3.50
CA PRO A 199 19.84 -12.70 -2.72
C PRO A 199 19.56 -11.42 -1.95
N SER A 200 18.44 -10.76 -2.26
CA SER A 200 18.04 -9.56 -1.55
C SER A 200 17.99 -9.93 -0.07
N ARG A 201 18.78 -9.24 0.76
CA ARG A 201 18.78 -9.39 2.22
C ARG A 201 17.38 -9.07 2.81
N PHE A 202 16.47 -8.58 1.96
CA PHE A 202 15.11 -8.16 2.25
C PHE A 202 14.04 -8.96 1.48
N ILE A 203 14.28 -10.23 1.09
CA ILE A 203 13.16 -11.15 0.77
C ILE A 203 12.45 -11.50 2.08
N ASN A 204 11.81 -10.49 2.68
CA ASN A 204 10.76 -10.70 3.65
C ASN A 204 9.50 -10.91 2.83
N THR A 205 8.85 -12.05 3.03
CA THR A 205 7.61 -12.45 2.37
C THR A 205 6.47 -11.45 2.59
N SER A 206 6.63 -10.55 3.56
CA SER A 206 5.74 -9.44 3.90
C SER A 206 5.99 -8.16 3.10
N HIS A 207 7.15 -7.99 2.46
CA HIS A 207 7.57 -6.76 1.75
C HIS A 207 8.07 -7.09 0.34
N PHE A 208 7.18 -7.60 -0.52
CA PHE A 208 7.52 -7.87 -1.90
C PHE A 208 7.61 -6.58 -2.70
N PHE A 209 8.64 -6.48 -3.55
CA PHE A 209 8.89 -5.33 -4.39
C PHE A 209 8.82 -5.73 -5.87
N LEU A 210 8.35 -4.78 -6.69
CA LEU A 210 8.28 -4.87 -8.13
C LEU A 210 9.29 -3.87 -8.71
N ASP A 211 10.39 -4.41 -9.21
CA ASP A 211 11.24 -3.69 -10.16
C ASP A 211 10.57 -3.64 -11.55
N VAL A 212 11.19 -2.90 -12.48
CA VAL A 212 10.68 -2.73 -13.85
C VAL A 212 10.49 -4.08 -14.55
N ALA A 213 11.42 -5.03 -14.39
CA ALA A 213 11.36 -6.32 -15.06
C ALA A 213 10.22 -7.20 -14.50
N ARG A 214 10.09 -7.31 -13.18
CA ARG A 214 9.01 -8.06 -12.52
C ARG A 214 7.65 -7.45 -12.76
N TYR A 215 7.56 -6.11 -12.77
CA TYR A 215 6.33 -5.42 -13.13
C TYR A 215 5.90 -5.77 -14.56
N ARG A 216 6.82 -5.69 -15.54
CA ARG A 216 6.53 -6.09 -16.93
C ARG A 216 6.11 -7.55 -17.03
N GLN A 217 6.79 -8.44 -16.30
CA GLN A 217 6.43 -9.86 -16.28
C GLN A 217 5.03 -10.11 -15.69
N LEU A 218 4.65 -9.34 -14.67
CA LEU A 218 3.31 -9.39 -14.09
C LEU A 218 2.27 -8.87 -15.09
N ALA A 219 2.51 -7.71 -15.71
CA ALA A 219 1.61 -7.09 -16.68
C ALA A 219 1.43 -7.93 -17.95
N SER A 220 2.46 -8.64 -18.40
CA SER A 220 2.42 -9.50 -19.58
C SER A 220 1.86 -10.90 -19.34
N SER A 221 1.49 -11.26 -18.10
CA SER A 221 1.15 -12.65 -17.75
C SER A 221 -0.19 -13.11 -18.37
N GLU A 222 -0.11 -13.96 -19.39
CA GLU A 222 -1.26 -14.60 -20.08
C GLU A 222 -2.20 -15.26 -19.05
N GLY A 223 -3.43 -14.75 -18.90
CA GLY A 223 -4.37 -15.21 -17.87
C GLY A 223 -5.41 -14.19 -17.41
N GLY A 224 -5.50 -13.01 -18.04
CA GLY A 224 -6.63 -12.09 -17.91
C GLY A 224 -6.72 -11.28 -16.61
N THR A 225 -5.99 -11.64 -15.55
CA THR A 225 -6.04 -10.93 -14.26
C THR A 225 -5.17 -9.67 -14.19
N ALA A 226 -4.13 -9.56 -15.01
CA ALA A 226 -3.19 -8.42 -15.02
C ALA A 226 -3.20 -7.61 -16.32
N GLY A 227 -4.12 -7.91 -17.25
CA GLY A 227 -4.21 -7.24 -18.56
C GLY A 227 -4.54 -5.76 -18.49
N ASP A 228 -5.03 -5.28 -17.34
CA ASP A 228 -5.38 -3.87 -17.10
C ASP A 228 -4.24 -3.07 -16.46
N LEU A 229 -3.06 -3.68 -16.21
CA LEU A 229 -1.93 -2.95 -15.67
C LEU A 229 -1.33 -2.01 -16.74
N PRO A 230 -1.14 -0.71 -16.43
CA PRO A 230 -0.51 0.22 -17.35
C PRO A 230 0.95 -0.15 -17.62
N SER A 231 1.52 0.33 -18.73
CA SER A 231 2.95 0.11 -19.03
C SER A 231 3.85 0.76 -17.97
N THR A 232 5.10 0.31 -17.89
CA THR A 232 6.09 0.88 -16.96
C THR A 232 6.33 2.37 -17.17
N GLU A 233 6.21 2.84 -18.40
CA GLU A 233 6.39 4.24 -18.77
C GLU A 233 5.22 5.09 -18.27
N ILE A 234 3.97 4.61 -18.42
CA ILE A 234 2.78 5.29 -17.86
C ILE A 234 2.87 5.37 -16.33
N VAL A 235 3.29 4.27 -15.67
CA VAL A 235 3.48 4.26 -14.22
C VAL A 235 4.58 5.26 -13.82
N ALA A 236 5.72 5.25 -14.50
CA ALA A 236 6.84 6.14 -14.20
C ALA A 236 6.48 7.61 -14.42
N GLU A 237 5.76 7.94 -15.51
CA GLU A 237 5.22 9.28 -15.73
C GLU A 237 4.31 9.71 -14.58
N ALA A 238 3.41 8.85 -14.14
CA ALA A 238 2.54 9.15 -13.01
C ALA A 238 3.30 9.29 -11.67
N MET A 239 4.37 8.51 -11.46
CA MET A 239 5.26 8.66 -10.31
C MET A 239 5.92 10.04 -10.31
N GLY A 240 6.46 10.44 -11.46
CA GLY A 240 7.06 11.76 -11.65
C GLY A 240 6.06 12.88 -11.41
N ASN A 241 4.86 12.77 -11.98
CA ASN A 241 3.80 13.77 -11.79
C ASN A 241 3.39 13.92 -10.32
N MET A 242 3.13 12.80 -9.63
CA MET A 242 2.75 12.85 -8.22
C MET A 242 3.88 13.42 -7.34
N LEU A 243 5.14 13.00 -7.57
CA LEU A 243 6.29 13.57 -6.87
C LEU A 243 6.39 15.08 -7.08
N GLY A 244 6.29 15.54 -8.32
CA GLY A 244 6.33 16.95 -8.66
C GLY A 244 5.22 17.73 -7.97
N ARG A 245 4.00 17.19 -7.90
CA ARG A 245 2.88 17.80 -7.16
C ARG A 245 3.15 17.86 -5.66
N ILE A 246 3.70 16.82 -5.04
CA ILE A 246 4.09 16.84 -3.63
C ILE A 246 5.11 17.96 -3.37
N HIS A 247 6.09 18.13 -4.26
CA HIS A 247 7.08 19.20 -4.18
C HIS A 247 6.44 20.59 -4.35
N ILE A 248 5.79 20.87 -5.49
CA ILE A 248 5.36 22.22 -5.85
C ILE A 248 4.03 22.64 -5.22
N CYS A 249 3.06 21.74 -5.10
CA CYS A 249 1.74 22.03 -4.53
C CYS A 249 1.71 21.73 -3.03
N GLY A 250 2.30 20.61 -2.62
CA GLY A 250 2.38 20.21 -1.21
C GLY A 250 3.44 20.99 -0.43
N GLY A 251 4.52 21.42 -1.10
CA GLY A 251 5.67 22.07 -0.47
C GLY A 251 6.52 21.11 0.38
N TYR A 252 6.47 19.81 0.11
CA TYR A 252 7.22 18.79 0.86
C TYR A 252 8.29 18.12 -0.01
N ASP A 253 9.38 17.69 0.62
CA ASP A 253 10.54 17.05 -0.04
C ASP A 253 10.29 15.58 -0.44
N ALA A 254 9.13 15.03 -0.09
CA ALA A 254 8.77 13.64 -0.33
C ALA A 254 9.73 12.60 0.28
N ARG A 255 10.50 12.95 1.32
CA ARG A 255 11.39 11.97 1.97
C ARG A 255 10.60 10.80 2.58
N ASP A 256 11.09 9.60 2.30
CA ASP A 256 10.59 8.27 2.71
C ASP A 256 9.20 7.89 2.13
N ILE A 257 8.66 8.62 1.15
CA ILE A 257 7.41 8.20 0.52
C ILE A 257 7.60 6.91 -0.29
N GLU A 258 6.62 6.02 -0.23
CA GLU A 258 6.63 4.76 -0.98
C GLU A 258 5.51 4.74 -2.02
N PHE A 259 5.85 4.43 -3.26
CA PHE A 259 4.85 4.14 -4.31
C PHE A 259 4.52 2.66 -4.26
N VAL A 260 3.22 2.33 -4.20
CA VAL A 260 2.77 0.96 -4.02
C VAL A 260 1.63 0.57 -4.96
N LEU A 261 1.57 -0.72 -5.27
CA LEU A 261 0.47 -1.37 -5.96
C LEU A 261 -0.33 -2.20 -4.97
N GLY A 262 -1.62 -1.90 -4.85
CA GLY A 262 -2.58 -2.63 -4.02
C GLY A 262 -3.79 -3.08 -4.82
N GLY A 263 -4.83 -3.54 -4.11
CA GLY A 263 -6.12 -3.88 -4.70
C GLY A 263 -7.02 -2.65 -4.86
N ASN A 264 -7.99 -2.76 -5.76
CA ASN A 264 -9.09 -1.78 -5.90
C ASN A 264 -10.33 -2.14 -5.06
N GLY A 265 -10.25 -3.18 -4.22
CA GLY A 265 -11.37 -3.71 -3.43
C GLY A 265 -12.17 -4.83 -4.12
N PHE A 266 -11.83 -5.15 -5.37
CA PHE A 266 -12.41 -6.24 -6.14
C PHE A 266 -11.29 -7.12 -6.72
N SER A 267 -11.34 -7.45 -8.02
CA SER A 267 -10.33 -8.26 -8.72
C SER A 267 -9.18 -7.45 -9.31
N GLY A 268 -9.25 -6.11 -9.28
CA GLY A 268 -8.30 -5.25 -9.98
C GLY A 268 -7.26 -4.59 -9.07
N PHE A 269 -6.43 -3.77 -9.69
CA PHE A 269 -5.32 -3.08 -9.04
C PHE A 269 -5.62 -1.60 -8.82
N ALA A 270 -4.94 -1.01 -7.84
CA ALA A 270 -4.90 0.42 -7.64
C ALA A 270 -3.52 0.85 -7.15
N PHE A 271 -3.12 2.06 -7.53
CA PHE A 271 -1.82 2.63 -7.24
C PHE A 271 -1.94 3.66 -6.11
N TYR A 272 -1.03 3.60 -5.15
CA TYR A 272 -1.07 4.48 -3.97
C TYR A 272 0.31 5.04 -3.64
N VAL A 273 0.33 6.17 -2.94
CA VAL A 273 1.53 6.68 -2.26
C VAL A 273 1.31 6.60 -0.76
N ILE A 274 2.30 6.07 -0.03
CA ILE A 274 2.24 5.88 1.42
C ILE A 274 3.52 6.36 2.10
N ASP A 275 3.54 6.21 3.43
CA ASP A 275 4.64 6.49 4.35
C ASP A 275 5.13 7.94 4.32
N PHE A 276 4.38 8.80 5.00
CA PHE A 276 4.56 10.26 4.96
C PHE A 276 5.28 10.78 6.23
N ASN A 277 5.82 9.89 7.06
CA ASN A 277 6.33 10.17 8.40
C ASN A 277 7.67 10.90 8.44
N GLN A 278 8.45 10.91 7.35
CA GLN A 278 9.77 11.57 7.31
C GLN A 278 9.84 12.81 6.41
N MET A 279 8.72 13.18 5.76
CA MET A 279 8.67 14.35 4.89
C MET A 279 8.96 15.65 5.64
N ARG A 280 9.58 16.59 4.93
CA ARG A 280 9.91 17.92 5.45
C ARG A 280 9.48 18.98 4.46
N LYS A 281 9.20 20.19 4.96
CA LYS A 281 9.07 21.35 4.07
C LYS A 281 10.45 21.65 3.47
N TRP A 282 10.51 21.82 2.16
CA TRP A 282 11.75 22.16 1.47
C TRP A 282 11.85 23.66 1.21
N LYS A 283 13.09 24.15 1.09
CA LYS A 283 13.43 25.56 0.84
C LYS A 283 14.36 25.73 -0.35
N SER A 284 15.01 24.67 -0.79
CA SER A 284 15.94 24.68 -1.93
C SER A 284 15.81 23.39 -2.75
N VAL A 285 16.25 23.44 -4.01
CA VAL A 285 16.29 22.26 -4.88
C VAL A 285 17.21 21.19 -4.32
N ASN A 286 18.31 21.55 -3.67
CA ASN A 286 19.24 20.61 -3.07
C ASN A 286 18.57 19.71 -2.01
N GLU A 287 17.64 20.26 -1.22
CA GLU A 287 16.89 19.45 -0.25
C GLU A 287 15.96 18.43 -0.93
N LEU A 288 15.42 18.75 -2.11
CA LEU A 288 14.64 17.81 -2.93
C LEU A 288 15.54 16.70 -3.47
N VAL A 289 16.73 17.06 -3.97
CA VAL A 289 17.73 16.11 -4.47
C VAL A 289 18.17 15.16 -3.36
N ASP A 290 18.49 15.69 -2.17
CA ASP A 290 18.86 14.90 -1.00
C ASP A 290 17.75 13.97 -0.53
N ALA A 291 16.49 14.38 -0.62
CA ALA A 291 15.35 13.52 -0.30
C ALA A 291 15.16 12.43 -1.35
N HIS A 292 15.30 12.76 -2.63
CA HIS A 292 15.21 11.80 -3.73
C HIS A 292 16.27 10.70 -3.62
N ILE A 293 17.52 11.06 -3.33
CA ILE A 293 18.62 10.10 -3.15
C ILE A 293 18.38 9.22 -1.92
N ALA A 294 17.88 9.80 -0.83
CA ALA A 294 17.54 9.03 0.38
C ALA A 294 16.42 8.00 0.14
N ASN A 295 15.60 8.20 -0.89
CA ASN A 295 14.51 7.31 -1.30
C ASN A 295 14.94 6.26 -2.36
N ASP A 296 16.23 6.09 -2.67
CA ASP A 296 16.70 4.93 -3.44
C ASP A 296 16.28 3.65 -2.70
N PRO A 297 15.40 2.78 -3.25
CA PRO A 297 15.28 2.42 -4.68
C PRO A 297 13.98 2.77 -5.42
N TYR A 298 13.17 3.68 -4.90
CA TYR A 298 11.80 3.87 -5.41
C TYR A 298 11.75 4.47 -6.82
N PHE A 299 12.54 5.51 -7.10
CA PHE A 299 12.41 6.32 -8.32
C PHE A 299 13.28 5.86 -9.48
N PRO A 300 12.79 5.91 -10.74
CA PRO A 300 13.59 5.58 -11.92
C PRO A 300 14.98 6.23 -11.92
N VAL A 301 16.01 5.46 -12.28
CA VAL A 301 17.39 5.94 -12.36
C VAL A 301 17.49 7.06 -13.38
N ALA A 302 18.15 8.17 -13.03
CA ALA A 302 18.25 9.36 -13.87
C ALA A 302 19.20 9.24 -15.08
N ARG A 303 18.91 8.30 -15.98
CA ARG A 303 19.69 8.04 -17.20
C ARG A 303 18.92 8.50 -18.44
N ARG A 304 19.46 9.52 -19.11
CA ARG A 304 18.86 10.03 -20.35
C ARG A 304 18.80 8.96 -21.43
N GLY A 305 17.69 8.96 -22.17
CA GLY A 305 17.41 7.96 -23.21
C GLY A 305 16.84 6.64 -22.70
N GLU A 306 16.84 6.37 -21.39
CA GLU A 306 16.06 5.26 -20.83
C GLU A 306 14.57 5.65 -20.77
N GLN A 307 13.73 4.87 -21.45
CA GLN A 307 12.31 5.22 -21.65
C GLN A 307 11.55 5.43 -20.35
N VAL A 308 11.82 4.62 -19.32
CA VAL A 308 11.16 4.72 -18.00
C VAL A 308 11.53 6.04 -17.31
N TYR A 309 12.80 6.44 -17.38
CA TYR A 309 13.24 7.71 -16.81
C TYR A 309 12.72 8.91 -17.60
N GLU A 310 12.75 8.88 -18.92
CA GLU A 310 12.20 9.99 -19.73
C GLU A 310 10.70 10.18 -19.49
N ALA A 311 9.95 9.09 -19.28
CA ALA A 311 8.55 9.16 -18.89
C ALA A 311 8.38 9.82 -17.50
N PHE A 312 9.16 9.39 -16.50
CA PHE A 312 9.19 10.02 -15.17
C PHE A 312 9.54 11.51 -15.24
N ARG A 313 10.57 11.86 -16.00
CA ARG A 313 11.02 13.24 -16.24
C ARG A 313 9.91 14.08 -16.86
N SER A 314 9.21 13.55 -17.87
CA SER A 314 8.06 14.20 -18.51
C SER A 314 6.95 14.48 -17.49
N GLY A 315 6.54 13.46 -16.73
CA GLY A 315 5.49 13.59 -15.72
C GLY A 315 5.85 14.58 -14.61
N TYR A 316 7.11 14.56 -14.14
CA TYR A 316 7.62 15.49 -13.13
C TYR A 316 7.56 16.93 -13.63
N ARG A 317 8.04 17.21 -14.84
CA ARG A 317 7.94 18.56 -15.45
C ARG A 317 6.49 19.00 -15.63
N ALA A 318 5.60 18.09 -16.00
CA ALA A 318 4.18 18.41 -16.21
C ALA A 318 3.48 18.90 -14.93
N ALA A 319 3.98 18.56 -13.74
CA ALA A 319 3.47 19.11 -12.48
C ALA A 319 3.81 20.60 -12.27
N TYR A 320 4.82 21.13 -12.98
CA TYR A 320 5.39 22.48 -12.79
C TYR A 320 4.95 23.48 -13.87
N ALA A 321 3.63 23.69 -14.02
CA ALA A 321 3.06 24.53 -15.09
C ALA A 321 3.71 25.92 -15.26
N THR A 322 4.10 26.58 -14.16
CA THR A 322 4.66 27.95 -14.18
C THR A 322 6.07 28.07 -13.60
N ARG A 323 6.66 26.98 -13.09
CA ARG A 323 7.94 26.97 -12.37
C ARG A 323 8.87 25.89 -12.91
N LEU A 324 8.97 25.81 -14.24
CA LEU A 324 9.85 24.85 -14.92
C LEU A 324 11.32 25.05 -14.54
N ASP A 325 11.72 26.24 -14.09
CA ASP A 325 13.05 26.51 -13.54
C ASP A 325 13.42 25.54 -12.41
N ILE A 326 12.51 25.33 -11.45
CA ILE A 326 12.73 24.43 -10.32
C ILE A 326 12.80 22.98 -10.79
N ALA A 327 11.88 22.59 -11.69
CA ALA A 327 11.83 21.22 -12.19
C ALA A 327 13.11 20.86 -12.95
N ASP A 328 13.57 21.76 -13.80
CA ASP A 328 14.73 21.58 -14.66
C ASP A 328 16.03 21.59 -13.86
N GLU A 329 16.12 22.44 -12.84
CA GLU A 329 17.25 22.44 -11.91
C GLU A 329 17.32 21.11 -11.15
N PHE A 330 16.20 20.64 -10.57
CA PHE A 330 16.14 19.36 -9.86
C PHE A 330 16.56 18.18 -10.73
N LEU A 331 15.97 18.07 -11.93
CA LEU A 331 16.28 16.98 -12.85
C LEU A 331 17.74 17.02 -13.33
N SER A 332 18.25 18.21 -13.65
CA SER A 332 19.64 18.36 -14.11
C SER A 332 20.64 17.97 -13.02
N GLN A 333 20.34 18.28 -11.75
CA GLN A 333 21.19 17.85 -10.64
C GLN A 333 21.17 16.31 -10.46
N LEU A 334 20.01 15.66 -10.58
CA LEU A 334 19.93 14.20 -10.52
C LEU A 334 20.70 13.51 -11.65
N GLU A 335 20.58 14.03 -12.88
CA GLU A 335 21.31 13.52 -14.04
C GLU A 335 22.82 13.68 -13.87
N ALA A 336 23.27 14.86 -13.41
CA ALA A 336 24.69 15.12 -13.17
C ALA A 336 25.30 14.22 -12.09
N LEU A 337 24.52 13.86 -11.05
CA LEU A 337 24.95 12.92 -10.03
C LEU A 337 25.12 11.51 -10.58
N GLN A 338 24.23 11.06 -11.47
CA GLN A 338 24.36 9.74 -12.11
C GLN A 338 25.57 9.66 -13.06
N ASP A 339 25.86 10.75 -13.78
CA ASP A 339 27.01 10.84 -14.70
C ASP A 339 28.36 10.86 -13.97
N THR A 340 28.43 11.50 -12.79
CA THR A 340 29.67 11.62 -12.01
C THR A 340 30.00 10.38 -11.20
N ASP A 341 28.99 9.63 -10.77
CA ASP A 341 29.21 8.57 -9.81
C ASP A 341 29.48 7.19 -10.44
N GLY A 342 29.14 6.94 -11.71
CA GLY A 342 29.21 5.59 -12.27
C GLY A 342 28.56 4.53 -11.37
N ARG A 343 27.66 4.96 -10.46
CA ARG A 343 27.16 4.17 -9.34
C ARG A 343 26.14 3.18 -9.90
N GLN A 344 26.61 1.98 -10.22
CA GLN A 344 26.05 0.85 -9.48
C GLN A 344 26.23 1.18 -7.99
N ALA A 345 25.13 1.36 -7.26
CA ALA A 345 25.13 1.75 -5.84
C ALA A 345 26.20 0.97 -5.03
N PRO A 346 26.86 1.61 -4.03
CA PRO A 346 27.90 0.97 -3.24
C PRO A 346 27.37 -0.26 -2.44
N PRO A 347 28.26 -1.19 -2.03
CA PRO A 347 27.96 -2.58 -1.62
C PRO A 347 26.99 -2.80 -0.44
#